data_AF-A0A521SB02-F1
#
_entry.id   AF-A0A521SB02-F1
#
_cell.length_a   1.000
_cell.length_b   1.000
_cell.length_c   1.000
_cell.angle_alpha   90.00
_cell.angle_beta   90.00
_cell.angle_gamma   90.00
#
_symmetry.space_group_name_H-M   'P 1'
#
loop_
_entity.id
_entity.type
_entity.pdbx_description
1 polymer ?
#
loop_
_entity_poly.entity_id
_entity_poly.type
_entity_poly.pdbx_seq_one_letter_code
_entity_poly.pdbx_strand_id
1 'polypeptide(L)'
;QDVKVLAVGGGTNRFTALKAGTIDATLMEFPYNLMLEKEGFTRVLFVGDLVPAPIAGFGVTVERIQKRSDEIRRMVRATLRATKYTKEHRDESAKSIAKWTGMENALAEGSYDLASGTWSNNGIPAPDALASAMQDVMRELKLEAPPDPAKVFEWSFVKEIK
;
A
#
# COMPACT_ATOMS: atom_id res chain seq x y z
N GLN A 1 17.11 18.02 19.59
CA GLN A 1 16.06 17.10 19.10
C GLN A 1 14.94 18.00 18.64
N ASP A 2 14.74 18.10 17.33
CA ASP A 2 14.02 19.26 16.75
C ASP A 2 12.53 18.97 16.53
N VAL A 3 12.11 17.73 16.76
CA VAL A 3 10.74 17.27 16.66
C VAL A 3 10.40 16.29 17.79
N LYS A 4 9.12 16.22 18.16
CA LYS A 4 8.57 15.21 19.08
C LYS A 4 7.61 14.30 18.31
N VAL A 5 7.91 13.01 18.24
CA VAL A 5 7.04 12.02 17.58
C VAL A 5 5.96 11.55 18.56
N LEU A 6 4.70 11.62 18.14
CA LEU A 6 3.53 11.22 18.94
C LEU A 6 2.78 10.07 18.25
N ALA A 7 2.39 9.06 19.03
CA ALA A 7 1.50 8.01 18.57
C ALA A 7 0.04 8.48 18.64
N VAL A 8 -0.47 9.04 17.53
CA VAL A 8 -1.83 9.62 17.44
C VAL A 8 -2.88 8.58 17.01
N GLY A 9 -2.45 7.43 16.49
CA GLY A 9 -3.32 6.37 15.98
C GLY A 9 -3.51 6.44 14.46
N GLY A 10 -4.63 5.91 13.97
CA GLY A 10 -4.92 5.78 12.53
C GLY A 10 -5.25 7.10 11.82
N GLY A 11 -5.53 7.01 10.51
CA GLY A 11 -5.80 8.16 9.62
C GLY A 11 -6.80 9.19 10.17
N THR A 12 -7.97 8.73 10.63
CA THR A 12 -9.02 9.62 11.16
C THR A 12 -8.55 10.44 12.37
N ASN A 13 -7.80 9.83 13.28
CA ASN A 13 -7.27 10.53 14.46
C ASN A 13 -6.20 11.53 14.05
N ARG A 14 -5.30 11.14 13.14
CA ARG A 14 -4.25 12.02 12.61
C ARG A 14 -4.85 13.21 11.85
N PHE A 15 -5.89 12.99 11.05
CA PHE A 15 -6.64 14.02 10.34
C PHE A 15 -7.23 15.05 11.31
N THR A 16 -7.91 14.56 12.35
CA THR A 16 -8.52 15.42 13.38
C THR A 16 -7.47 16.18 14.19
N ALA A 17 -6.38 15.53 14.60
CA ALA A 17 -5.30 16.14 15.37
C ALA A 17 -4.57 17.24 14.58
N LEU A 18 -4.36 17.03 13.27
CA LEU A 18 -3.75 18.03 12.39
C LEU A 18 -4.68 19.24 12.22
N LYS A 19 -5.99 19.01 12.00
CA LYS A 19 -6.99 20.09 11.94
C LYS A 19 -7.11 20.88 13.25
N ALA A 20 -6.96 20.21 14.39
CA ALA A 20 -6.99 20.84 15.69
C ALA A 20 -5.68 21.57 16.07
N GLY A 21 -4.63 21.48 15.23
CA GLY A 21 -3.31 22.04 15.54
C GLY A 21 -2.59 21.34 16.70
N THR A 22 -3.00 20.10 17.04
CA THR A 22 -2.35 19.30 18.09
C THR A 22 -1.02 18.69 17.61
N ILE A 23 -0.87 18.52 16.30
CA ILE A 23 0.35 18.07 15.64
C ILE A 23 0.64 18.98 14.44
N ASP A 24 1.90 19.20 14.13
CA ASP A 24 2.33 20.08 13.02
C ASP A 24 2.40 19.35 11.68
N ALA A 25 2.68 18.04 11.69
CA ALA A 25 2.83 17.21 10.50
C ALA A 25 2.53 15.75 10.79
N THR A 26 2.10 15.01 9.76
CA THR A 26 1.85 13.57 9.88
C THR A 26 1.88 12.86 8.54
N LEU A 27 2.16 11.56 8.55
CA LEU A 27 1.90 10.72 7.38
C LEU A 27 0.40 10.60 7.18
N MET A 28 -0.08 10.84 5.97
CA MET A 28 -1.50 10.78 5.67
C MET A 28 -1.76 10.04 4.37
N GLU A 29 -2.60 9.01 4.45
CA GLU A 29 -3.08 8.24 3.31
C GLU A 29 -4.26 8.90 2.60
N PHE A 30 -4.57 8.42 1.40
CA PHE A 30 -5.82 8.73 0.72
C PHE A 30 -7.02 8.13 1.47
N PRO A 31 -8.16 8.84 1.53
CA PRO A 31 -8.42 10.14 0.89
C PRO A 31 -8.07 11.35 1.78
N TYR A 32 -7.61 11.14 3.02
CA TYR A 32 -7.48 12.19 4.03
C TYR A 32 -6.48 13.29 3.63
N ASN A 33 -5.38 12.94 2.96
CA ASN A 33 -4.41 13.91 2.46
C ASN A 33 -5.06 14.89 1.46
N LEU A 34 -5.90 14.39 0.55
CA LEU A 34 -6.63 15.21 -0.43
C LEU A 34 -7.66 16.13 0.24
N MET A 35 -8.32 15.63 1.29
CA MET A 35 -9.26 16.44 2.07
C MET A 35 -8.54 17.59 2.78
N LEU A 36 -7.39 17.31 3.40
CA LEU A 36 -6.58 18.35 4.06
C LEU A 36 -6.05 19.40 3.08
N GLU A 37 -5.58 18.98 1.91
CA GLU A 37 -5.10 19.91 0.87
C GLU A 37 -6.20 20.86 0.40
N LYS A 38 -7.43 20.36 0.24
CA LYS A 38 -8.60 21.21 -0.06
C LYS A 38 -8.90 22.22 1.04
N GLU A 39 -8.53 21.93 2.28
CA GLU A 39 -8.66 22.83 3.43
C GLU A 39 -7.43 23.76 3.62
N GLY A 40 -6.46 23.73 2.71
CA GLY A 40 -5.30 24.62 2.71
C GLY A 40 -4.06 24.08 3.42
N PHE A 41 -4.06 22.81 3.83
CA PHE A 41 -2.85 22.16 4.33
C PHE A 41 -1.86 21.86 3.20
N THR A 42 -0.56 21.93 3.51
CA THR A 42 0.51 21.72 2.53
C THR A 42 1.00 20.29 2.54
N ARG A 43 1.05 19.65 1.37
CA ARG A 43 1.82 18.41 1.17
C ARG A 43 3.30 18.73 1.15
N VAL A 44 4.02 18.31 2.19
CA VAL A 44 5.47 18.53 2.29
C VAL A 44 6.24 17.58 1.36
N LEU A 45 5.81 16.32 1.30
CA LEU A 45 6.51 15.25 0.58
C LEU A 45 5.56 14.10 0.26
N PHE A 46 5.77 13.43 -0.87
CA PHE A 46 5.23 12.10 -1.11
C PHE A 46 6.23 11.04 -0.65
N VAL A 47 5.92 10.31 0.43
CA VAL A 47 6.87 9.36 1.04
C VAL A 47 7.25 8.21 0.12
N GLY A 48 6.39 7.86 -0.85
CA GLY A 48 6.71 6.87 -1.86
C GLY A 48 7.91 7.22 -2.74
N ASP A 49 8.30 8.50 -2.81
CA ASP A 49 9.51 8.92 -3.52
C ASP A 49 10.81 8.64 -2.74
N LEU A 50 10.72 8.44 -1.42
CA LEU A 50 11.89 8.22 -0.56
C LEU A 50 12.01 6.79 -0.04
N VAL A 51 10.88 6.11 0.19
CA VAL A 51 10.87 4.81 0.85
C VAL A 51 10.26 3.78 -0.10
N PRO A 52 11.09 3.06 -0.88
CA PRO A 52 10.61 1.96 -1.70
C PRO A 52 10.31 0.77 -0.77
N ALA A 53 9.05 0.65 -0.33
CA ALA A 53 8.62 -0.46 0.51
C ALA A 53 7.32 -1.08 -0.03
N PRO A 54 7.21 -2.42 -0.07
CA PRO A 54 5.95 -3.08 -0.35
C PRO A 54 4.97 -2.83 0.81
N ILE A 55 3.88 -2.12 0.52
CA ILE A 55 2.86 -1.75 1.51
C ILE A 55 1.85 -2.89 1.73
N ALA A 56 1.59 -3.72 0.70
CA ALA A 56 0.58 -4.78 0.76
C ALA A 56 0.98 -6.00 -0.08
N GLY A 57 0.44 -7.16 0.31
CA GLY A 57 0.62 -8.44 -0.38
C GLY A 57 -0.33 -9.51 0.14
N PHE A 58 -0.33 -10.70 -0.48
CA PHE A 58 -1.12 -11.83 -0.02
C PHE A 58 -0.34 -12.69 0.97
N GLY A 59 -0.89 -12.90 2.15
CA GLY A 59 -0.43 -13.91 3.11
C GLY A 59 -1.31 -15.15 3.06
N VAL A 60 -0.70 -16.33 2.98
CA VAL A 60 -1.38 -17.64 3.06
C VAL A 60 -0.54 -18.62 3.87
N THR A 61 -1.16 -19.66 4.41
CA THR A 61 -0.42 -20.72 5.11
C THR A 61 0.31 -21.63 4.11
N VAL A 62 1.45 -22.19 4.52
CA VAL A 62 2.20 -23.18 3.73
C VAL A 62 1.31 -24.39 3.40
N GLU A 63 0.47 -24.81 4.34
CA GLU A 63 -0.51 -25.88 4.11
C GLU A 63 -1.49 -25.54 2.98
N ARG A 64 -1.97 -24.29 2.90
CA ARG A 64 -2.88 -23.86 1.84
C ARG A 64 -2.16 -23.80 0.49
N ILE A 65 -0.89 -23.40 0.46
CA ILE A 65 -0.05 -23.48 -0.75
C ILE A 65 0.01 -24.92 -1.27
N GLN A 66 0.25 -25.88 -0.39
CA GLN A 66 0.36 -27.29 -0.77
C GLN A 66 -0.98 -27.91 -1.18
N LYS A 67 -2.05 -27.64 -0.42
CA LYS A 67 -3.35 -28.29 -0.60
C LYS A 67 -4.26 -27.60 -1.62
N ARG A 68 -4.06 -26.30 -1.87
CA ARG A 68 -4.96 -25.44 -2.66
C ARG A 68 -4.22 -24.53 -3.64
N SER A 69 -3.14 -25.04 -4.24
CA SER A 69 -2.32 -24.29 -5.19
C SER A 69 -3.10 -23.73 -6.39
N ASP A 70 -4.12 -24.45 -6.90
CA ASP A 70 -4.95 -23.95 -8.00
C ASP A 70 -5.81 -22.75 -7.60
N GLU A 71 -6.36 -22.75 -6.39
CA GLU A 71 -7.12 -21.62 -5.83
C GLU A 71 -6.24 -20.37 -5.74
N ILE A 72 -5.03 -20.53 -5.21
CA ILE A 72 -4.04 -19.45 -5.08
C ILE A 72 -3.63 -18.94 -6.47
N ARG A 73 -3.32 -19.83 -7.42
CA ARG A 73 -2.97 -19.45 -8.80
C ARG A 73 -4.08 -18.63 -9.46
N ARG A 74 -5.34 -19.04 -9.31
CA ARG A 74 -6.50 -18.31 -9.86
C ARG A 74 -6.66 -16.95 -9.19
N MET A 75 -6.44 -16.87 -7.88
CA MET A 75 -6.51 -15.61 -7.14
C MET A 75 -5.43 -14.63 -7.60
N VAL A 76 -4.17 -15.07 -7.65
CA VAL A 76 -3.06 -14.23 -8.13
C VAL A 76 -3.32 -13.76 -9.57
N ARG A 77 -3.78 -14.66 -10.46
CA ARG A 77 -4.13 -14.31 -11.85
C ARG A 77 -5.25 -13.28 -11.93
N ALA A 78 -6.31 -13.44 -11.14
CA ALA A 78 -7.41 -12.48 -11.11
C ALA A 78 -6.91 -11.11 -10.61
N THR A 79 -6.10 -11.07 -9.57
CA THR A 79 -5.55 -9.82 -9.04
C THR A 79 -4.64 -9.12 -10.06
N LEU A 80 -3.72 -9.83 -10.71
CA LEU A 80 -2.85 -9.21 -11.72
C LEU A 80 -3.63 -8.64 -12.90
N ARG A 81 -4.65 -9.37 -13.37
CA ARG A 81 -5.56 -8.88 -14.42
C ARG A 81 -6.35 -7.67 -13.95
N ALA A 82 -6.86 -7.69 -12.72
CA ALA A 82 -7.58 -6.56 -12.15
C ALA A 82 -6.67 -5.33 -12.01
N THR A 83 -5.45 -5.48 -11.49
CA THR A 83 -4.48 -4.37 -11.39
C THR A 83 -4.12 -3.81 -12.76
N LYS A 84 -3.93 -4.66 -13.77
CA LYS A 84 -3.70 -4.20 -15.14
C LYS A 84 -4.92 -3.41 -15.66
N TYR A 85 -6.11 -3.99 -15.53
CA TYR A 85 -7.35 -3.36 -15.94
C TYR A 85 -7.53 -2.00 -15.27
N THR A 86 -7.30 -1.92 -13.96
CA THR A 86 -7.54 -0.68 -13.24
C THR A 86 -6.64 0.44 -13.73
N LYS A 87 -5.37 0.13 -14.04
CA LYS A 87 -4.41 1.09 -14.60
C LYS A 87 -4.77 1.53 -16.02
N GLU A 88 -5.36 0.65 -16.82
CA GLU A 88 -5.77 0.93 -18.21
C GLU A 88 -7.13 1.65 -18.30
N HIS A 89 -7.97 1.54 -17.28
CA HIS A 89 -9.34 2.06 -17.27
C HIS A 89 -9.56 3.01 -16.10
N ARG A 90 -8.89 4.18 -16.14
CA ARG A 90 -8.94 5.19 -15.07
C ARG A 90 -10.36 5.49 -14.58
N ASP A 91 -11.24 5.94 -15.47
CA ASP A 91 -12.54 6.49 -15.07
C ASP A 91 -13.47 5.42 -14.52
N GLU A 92 -13.44 4.22 -15.08
CA GLU A 92 -14.21 3.07 -14.59
C GLU A 92 -13.70 2.58 -13.23
N SER A 93 -12.38 2.65 -13.03
CA SER A 93 -11.73 2.30 -11.78
C SER A 93 -12.05 3.32 -10.69
N ALA A 94 -11.97 4.61 -10.99
CA ALA A 94 -12.35 5.69 -10.07
C ALA A 94 -13.85 5.58 -9.69
N LYS A 95 -14.74 5.28 -10.64
CA LYS A 95 -16.16 5.00 -10.35
C LYS A 95 -16.34 3.79 -9.45
N SER A 96 -15.58 2.72 -9.69
CA SER A 96 -15.62 1.52 -8.86
C SER A 96 -15.13 1.79 -7.44
N ILE A 97 -14.08 2.60 -7.29
CA ILE A 97 -13.58 3.08 -6.00
C ILE A 97 -14.67 3.90 -5.29
N ALA A 98 -15.25 4.91 -5.96
CA ALA A 98 -16.32 5.73 -5.39
C ALA A 98 -17.49 4.89 -4.89
N LYS A 99 -17.94 3.93 -5.70
CA LYS A 99 -19.02 3.01 -5.34
C LYS A 99 -18.68 2.15 -4.14
N TRP A 100 -17.46 1.61 -4.08
CA TRP A 100 -17.02 0.72 -3.00
C TRP A 100 -16.86 1.45 -1.67
N THR A 101 -16.31 2.67 -1.71
CA THR A 101 -15.97 3.43 -0.50
C THR A 101 -17.07 4.40 -0.05
N GLY A 102 -18.04 4.70 -0.92
CA GLY A 102 -19.04 5.74 -0.69
C GLY A 102 -18.48 7.17 -0.80
N MET A 103 -17.28 7.34 -1.34
CA MET A 103 -16.68 8.66 -1.55
C MET A 103 -17.37 9.42 -2.69
N GLU A 104 -17.33 10.75 -2.60
CA GLU A 104 -17.67 11.60 -3.75
C GLU A 104 -16.74 11.33 -4.93
N ASN A 105 -17.27 11.42 -6.16
CA ASN A 105 -16.54 11.09 -7.39
C ASN A 105 -15.20 11.82 -7.50
N ALA A 106 -15.17 13.13 -7.24
CA ALA A 106 -13.94 13.92 -7.33
C ALA A 106 -12.87 13.47 -6.33
N LEU A 107 -13.27 12.98 -5.16
CA LEU A 107 -12.34 12.47 -4.14
C LEU A 107 -11.82 11.08 -4.52
N ALA A 108 -12.68 10.24 -5.09
CA ALA A 108 -12.29 8.93 -5.61
C ALA A 108 -11.34 9.04 -6.81
N GLU A 109 -11.60 9.98 -7.74
CA GLU A 109 -10.72 10.29 -8.87
C GLU A 109 -9.34 10.77 -8.40
N GLY A 110 -9.29 11.75 -7.51
CA GLY A 110 -8.01 12.21 -6.95
C GLY A 110 -7.27 11.12 -6.18
N SER A 111 -8.00 10.25 -5.45
CA SER A 111 -7.40 9.12 -4.75
C SER A 111 -6.84 8.09 -5.72
N TYR A 112 -7.55 7.81 -6.82
CA TYR A 112 -7.06 6.95 -7.89
C TYR A 112 -5.77 7.50 -8.47
N ASP A 113 -5.73 8.79 -8.83
CA ASP A 113 -4.58 9.40 -9.52
C ASP A 113 -3.31 9.34 -8.66
N LEU A 114 -3.44 9.48 -7.34
CA LEU A 114 -2.32 9.31 -6.42
C LEU A 114 -1.93 7.84 -6.20
N ALA A 115 -2.89 6.93 -6.20
CA ALA A 115 -2.65 5.52 -5.88
C ALA A 115 -2.16 4.70 -7.08
N SER A 116 -2.61 4.98 -8.30
CA SER A 116 -2.40 4.12 -9.46
C SER A 116 -0.93 3.92 -9.83
N GLY A 117 -0.11 4.94 -9.59
CA GLY A 117 1.35 4.88 -9.78
C GLY A 117 2.05 3.93 -8.80
N THR A 118 1.46 3.68 -7.64
CA THR A 118 2.03 2.82 -6.59
C THR A 118 1.72 1.34 -6.78
N TRP A 119 0.75 1.00 -7.64
CA TRP A 119 0.37 -0.38 -7.87
C TRP A 119 1.39 -1.11 -8.75
N SER A 120 1.73 -2.33 -8.32
CA SER A 120 2.71 -3.18 -9.02
C SER A 120 2.32 -3.44 -10.48
N ASN A 121 3.31 -3.38 -11.38
CA ASN A 121 3.14 -3.70 -12.80
C ASN A 121 3.10 -5.21 -13.07
N ASN A 122 3.74 -6.01 -12.23
CA ASN A 122 3.98 -7.43 -12.48
C ASN A 122 3.73 -8.32 -11.25
N GLY A 123 3.30 -7.75 -10.12
CA GLY A 123 3.05 -8.46 -8.87
C GLY A 123 4.29 -8.78 -8.03
N ILE A 124 5.48 -8.37 -8.46
CA ILE A 124 6.74 -8.64 -7.75
C ILE A 124 7.37 -7.29 -7.37
N PRO A 125 7.59 -7.00 -6.08
CA PRO A 125 8.28 -5.79 -5.66
C PRO A 125 9.74 -5.76 -6.17
N ALA A 126 10.32 -4.57 -6.26
CA ALA A 126 11.73 -4.43 -6.62
C ALA A 126 12.63 -5.09 -5.54
N PRO A 127 13.79 -5.66 -5.92
CA PRO A 127 14.65 -6.38 -4.97
C PRO A 127 15.13 -5.55 -3.77
N ASP A 128 15.41 -4.26 -3.99
CA ASP A 128 15.77 -3.29 -2.96
C ASP A 128 14.61 -3.03 -2.00
N ALA A 129 13.38 -2.94 -2.52
CA ALA A 129 12.18 -2.78 -1.69
C ALA A 129 11.93 -3.99 -0.77
N LEU A 130 12.17 -5.21 -1.26
CA LEU A 130 12.10 -6.43 -0.44
C LEU A 130 13.19 -6.46 0.64
N ALA A 131 14.42 -6.07 0.28
CA ALA A 131 15.53 -6.00 1.23
C ALA A 131 15.24 -4.99 2.35
N SER A 132 14.73 -3.80 2.01
CA SER A 132 14.38 -2.77 2.97
C SER A 132 13.27 -3.25 3.92
N ALA A 133 12.21 -3.86 3.37
CA ALA A 133 11.14 -4.44 4.20
C ALA A 133 11.65 -5.51 5.16
N MET A 134 12.59 -6.36 4.71
CA MET A 134 13.17 -7.38 5.58
C MET A 134 14.03 -6.80 6.70
N GLN A 135 14.78 -5.73 6.43
CA GLN A 135 15.52 -5.02 7.45
C GLN A 135 14.60 -4.37 8.48
N ASP A 136 13.49 -3.80 8.06
CA ASP A 136 12.51 -3.21 8.97
C ASP A 136 11.87 -4.27 9.87
N VAL A 137 11.47 -5.43 9.30
CA VAL A 137 10.97 -6.57 10.09
C VAL A 137 12.02 -7.08 11.08
N MET A 138 13.28 -7.20 10.67
CA MET A 138 14.36 -7.60 11.58
C MET A 138 14.52 -6.62 12.75
N ARG A 139 14.44 -5.31 12.47
CA ARG A 139 14.57 -4.25 13.48
C ARG A 139 13.38 -4.27 14.44
N GLU A 140 12.16 -4.40 13.92
CA GLU A 140 10.92 -4.43 14.71
C GLU A 140 10.84 -5.66 15.61
N LEU A 141 11.13 -6.84 15.05
CA LEU A 141 11.08 -8.11 15.76
C LEU A 141 12.37 -8.44 16.53
N LYS A 142 13.40 -7.57 16.43
CA LYS A 142 14.72 -7.74 17.06
C LYS A 142 15.37 -9.09 16.71
N LEU A 143 15.28 -9.49 15.44
CA LEU A 143 15.87 -10.74 14.97
C LEU A 143 17.39 -10.59 14.86
N GLU A 144 18.12 -11.59 15.33
CA GLU A 144 19.59 -11.64 15.26
C GLU A 144 20.10 -11.90 13.83
N ALA A 145 19.29 -12.55 12.99
CA ALA A 145 19.60 -12.86 11.60
C ALA A 145 18.35 -12.76 10.71
N PRO A 146 18.49 -12.43 9.41
CA PRO A 146 17.36 -12.36 8.50
C PRO A 146 16.75 -13.75 8.29
N PRO A 147 15.41 -13.86 8.19
CA PRO A 147 14.79 -15.10 7.72
C PRO A 147 15.23 -15.38 6.27
N ASP A 148 15.28 -16.66 5.90
CA ASP A 148 15.52 -17.07 4.51
C ASP A 148 14.40 -16.53 3.60
N PRO A 149 14.69 -15.62 2.65
CA PRO A 149 13.68 -15.04 1.78
C PRO A 149 12.91 -16.08 0.98
N ALA A 150 13.53 -17.22 0.64
CA ALA A 150 12.87 -18.31 -0.09
C ALA A 150 11.79 -19.02 0.75
N LYS A 151 11.84 -18.89 2.07
CA LYS A 151 10.81 -19.39 2.99
C LYS A 151 9.73 -18.36 3.33
N VAL A 152 10.00 -17.09 3.03
CA VAL A 152 9.08 -15.97 3.30
C VAL A 152 8.23 -15.66 2.06
N PHE A 153 8.82 -15.72 0.87
CA PHE A 153 8.17 -15.29 -0.36
C PHE A 153 7.99 -16.44 -1.37
N GLU A 154 6.77 -16.59 -1.87
CA GLU A 154 6.42 -17.57 -2.89
C GLU A 154 6.02 -16.88 -4.21
N TRP A 155 7.00 -16.66 -5.08
CA TRP A 155 6.82 -15.94 -6.35
C TRP A 155 6.42 -16.82 -7.53
N SER A 156 6.43 -18.15 -7.39
CA SER A 156 6.09 -19.06 -8.50
C SER A 156 4.70 -18.77 -9.08
N PHE A 157 3.71 -18.52 -8.21
CA PHE A 157 2.35 -18.20 -8.61
C PHE A 157 2.24 -16.96 -9.49
N VAL A 158 3.14 -15.98 -9.32
CA VAL A 158 3.21 -14.79 -10.18
C VAL A 158 3.92 -15.11 -11.48
N LYS A 159 5.07 -15.79 -11.42
CA LYS A 159 5.92 -16.12 -12.58
C LYS A 159 5.25 -17.09 -13.58
N GLU A 160 4.33 -17.92 -13.11
CA GLU A 160 3.55 -18.84 -13.96
C GLU A 160 2.48 -18.14 -14.82
N ILE A 161 2.14 -16.89 -14.49
CA ILE A 161 1.08 -16.14 -15.17
C ILE A 161 1.71 -15.41 -16.37
N LYS A 162 1.50 -15.98 -17.56
CA LYS A 162 1.71 -15.30 -18.84
C LYS A 162 0.63 -14.27 -19.12
#